data_AF-I6AND7-F1
#
_entry.id   AF-I6AND7-F1
#
_cell.length_a   1.000
_cell.length_b   1.000
_cell.length_c   1.000
_cell.angle_alpha   90.00
_cell.angle_beta   90.00
_cell.angle_gamma   90.00
#
_symmetry.space_group_name_H-M   'P 1'
#
loop_
_entity.id
_entity.type
_entity.pdbx_description
1 polymer ?
#
loop_
_entity_poly.entity_id
_entity_poly.type
_entity_poly.pdbx_seq_one_letter_code
_entity_poly.pdbx_strand_id
1 'polypeptide(L)'
;MPRRLLPVFFGLWFATQATFAADSARTVEVRTKPGAPWRTENVRLLADLPLPPAEPVPLDRLGGDARVPLHATGFFRVERAAGGRWWLVTPDGHPWYSVGLAVVKSTSGRSAVVREALREKFGTAANWAETTTHDLRALGFNSLGAWSETAPLRAVARPLPYTLVHNFMGSYGRKRGGTYQLPGHTGYPENAIFVFDPEFERFCDEFAAARLPATRDDPWLLGYFSDNELPFRSRTLDNFLRLPADDPGGRAARDWLRVRRGSADTAPSADDRAAFLDHVADRYYRIVSAAIRRHDPNHLYLGSRLHGQALASEAVWTAAGRYVDVIAANIYGQWTPDREQFARWARWSGRPFLVSEWYVKAEDSGLPNTTGAGWIVRTQADRGRFYQHFALGLLETPSCVGWHWFRYMDNDPADLSTDPSNRDSNKGILDIRFTPWTGLTGAMRPLNERVYDLLGYFDRHGRDS
;
A
#
# COMPACT_ATOMS: atom_id res chain seq x y z
N MET A 1 1.12 -7.17 55.95
CA MET A 1 2.23 -6.56 55.18
C MET A 1 1.70 -6.16 53.80
N PRO A 2 1.64 -4.87 53.44
CA PRO A 2 1.15 -4.45 52.14
C PRO A 2 2.26 -4.64 51.09
N ARG A 3 1.93 -5.32 49.99
CA ARG A 3 2.80 -5.46 48.82
C ARG A 3 2.97 -4.08 48.17
N ARG A 4 4.21 -3.60 48.16
CA ARG A 4 4.62 -2.38 47.44
C ARG A 4 4.40 -2.60 45.94
N LEU A 5 3.54 -1.77 45.35
CA LEU A 5 3.50 -1.53 43.91
C LEU A 5 4.83 -0.88 43.51
N LEU A 6 5.63 -1.56 42.68
CA LEU A 6 6.73 -0.89 41.97
C LEU A 6 6.13 -0.04 40.84
N PRO A 7 6.55 1.23 40.68
CA PRO A 7 6.14 2.02 39.54
C PRO A 7 6.79 1.46 38.28
N VAL A 8 5.96 1.16 37.28
CA VAL A 8 6.40 0.90 35.91
C VAL A 8 7.04 2.20 35.41
N PHE A 9 8.35 2.19 35.20
CA PHE A 9 9.07 3.27 34.55
C PHE A 9 8.53 3.40 33.12
N PHE A 10 7.73 4.44 32.87
CA PHE A 10 7.52 4.93 31.52
C PHE A 10 8.89 5.33 30.96
N GLY A 11 9.34 4.61 29.94
CA GLY A 11 10.49 5.02 29.15
C GLY A 11 10.19 6.38 28.54
N LEU A 12 10.66 7.45 29.19
CA LEU A 12 10.75 8.76 28.56
C LEU A 12 11.59 8.57 27.30
N TRP A 13 10.95 8.76 26.15
CA TRP A 13 11.64 9.21 24.95
C TRP A 13 12.35 10.51 25.33
N PHE A 14 13.60 10.43 25.77
CA PHE A 14 14.51 11.53 25.51
C PHE A 14 14.63 11.59 24.01
N ALA A 15 13.83 12.45 23.40
CA ALA A 15 14.09 12.97 22.09
C ALA A 15 15.47 13.62 22.18
N THR A 16 16.52 12.85 21.89
CA THR A 16 17.65 13.44 21.21
C THR A 16 17.04 14.02 19.94
N GLN A 17 16.82 15.34 19.96
CA GLN A 17 16.78 16.10 18.73
C GLN A 17 18.13 15.79 18.08
N ALA A 18 18.19 14.75 17.26
CA ALA A 18 19.20 14.66 16.24
C ALA A 18 18.97 15.93 15.43
N THR A 19 19.78 16.95 15.70
CA THR A 19 19.94 18.05 14.78
C THR A 19 20.33 17.39 13.47
N PHE A 20 19.37 17.27 12.56
CA PHE A 20 19.69 17.07 11.16
C PHE A 20 20.55 18.29 10.82
N ALA A 21 21.87 18.09 10.83
CA ALA A 21 22.76 19.04 10.21
C ALA A 21 22.21 19.25 8.80
N ALA A 22 22.08 20.51 8.40
CA ALA A 22 21.63 20.88 7.07
C ALA A 22 22.68 20.40 6.06
N ASP A 23 22.67 19.09 5.78
CA ASP A 23 23.47 18.50 4.73
C ASP A 23 22.89 19.01 3.42
N SER A 24 23.67 19.87 2.76
CA SER A 24 23.32 20.55 1.52
C SER A 24 23.24 19.59 0.33
N ALA A 25 23.63 18.32 0.50
CA ALA A 25 23.56 17.32 -0.56
C ALA A 25 22.10 17.11 -1.02
N ARG A 26 21.81 17.57 -2.24
CA ARG A 26 20.54 17.31 -2.96
C ARG A 26 20.61 16.05 -3.80
N THR A 27 21.44 15.11 -3.37
CA THR A 27 21.69 13.87 -4.06
C THR A 27 21.78 12.70 -3.09
N VAL A 28 21.41 11.51 -3.54
CA VAL A 28 21.56 10.24 -2.83
C VAL A 28 22.22 9.23 -3.76
N GLU A 29 23.17 8.47 -3.22
CA GLU A 29 23.74 7.31 -3.91
C GLU A 29 22.77 6.13 -3.80
N VAL A 30 22.40 5.55 -4.95
CA VAL A 30 21.45 4.44 -5.05
C VAL A 30 22.01 3.30 -5.91
N ARG A 31 21.54 2.07 -5.67
CA ARG A 31 21.72 0.92 -6.56
C ARG A 31 20.50 0.01 -6.52
N THR A 32 20.31 -0.82 -7.55
CA THR A 32 19.13 -1.70 -7.67
C THR A 32 19.19 -2.93 -6.78
N LYS A 33 20.40 -3.46 -6.54
CA LYS A 33 20.64 -4.70 -5.78
C LYS A 33 22.09 -4.76 -5.28
N PRO A 34 22.43 -5.64 -4.33
CA PRO A 34 23.82 -5.80 -3.89
C PRO A 34 24.73 -6.13 -5.07
N GLY A 35 25.92 -5.50 -5.11
CA GLY A 35 26.89 -5.65 -6.20
C GLY A 35 26.56 -4.90 -7.50
N ALA A 36 25.38 -4.30 -7.64
CA ALA A 36 25.12 -3.38 -8.76
C ALA A 36 25.91 -2.07 -8.58
N PRO A 37 26.27 -1.38 -9.68
CA PRO A 37 26.96 -0.10 -9.60
C PRO A 37 26.09 0.95 -8.89
N TRP A 38 26.75 1.80 -8.11
CA TRP A 38 26.12 2.98 -7.52
C TRP A 38 25.89 4.04 -8.59
N ARG A 39 24.80 4.77 -8.45
CA ARG A 39 24.51 5.97 -9.23
C ARG A 39 23.97 7.06 -8.31
N THR A 40 24.21 8.30 -8.69
CA THR A 40 23.72 9.47 -7.99
C THR A 40 22.32 9.83 -8.50
N GLU A 41 21.37 10.01 -7.60
CA GLU A 41 20.03 10.50 -7.91
C GLU A 41 19.75 11.80 -7.16
N ASN A 42 19.00 12.71 -7.78
CA ASN A 42 18.59 13.95 -7.11
C ASN A 42 17.48 13.72 -6.10
N VAL A 43 17.45 14.51 -5.02
CA VAL A 43 16.36 14.52 -4.05
C VAL A 43 15.85 15.94 -3.82
N ARG A 44 14.56 16.02 -3.52
CA ARG A 44 13.90 17.23 -3.02
C ARG A 44 13.43 16.97 -1.61
N LEU A 45 13.73 17.88 -0.70
CA LEU A 45 13.48 17.73 0.72
C LEU A 45 12.42 18.72 1.18
N LEU A 46 11.81 18.44 2.33
CA LEU A 46 10.85 19.35 2.95
C LEU A 46 11.46 20.74 3.19
N ALA A 47 12.75 20.79 3.53
CA ALA A 47 13.50 22.01 3.78
C ALA A 47 13.73 22.87 2.52
N ASP A 48 13.45 22.35 1.32
CA ASP A 48 13.55 23.10 0.07
C ASP A 48 12.30 23.94 -0.22
N LEU A 49 11.21 23.67 0.49
CA LEU A 49 9.94 24.36 0.25
C LEU A 49 9.86 25.63 1.12
N PRO A 50 9.46 26.77 0.56
CA PRO A 50 9.30 28.04 1.28
C PRO A 50 8.01 28.03 2.11
N LEU A 51 7.88 27.05 3.00
CA LEU A 51 6.70 26.89 3.83
C LEU A 51 6.78 27.83 5.04
N PRO A 52 5.64 28.44 5.45
CA PRO A 52 5.58 29.14 6.72
C PRO A 52 5.87 28.18 7.88
N PRO A 53 6.13 28.70 9.09
CA PRO A 53 6.16 27.90 10.32
C PRO A 53 4.92 27.01 10.41
N ALA A 54 5.09 25.78 10.90
CA ALA A 54 3.98 24.85 11.03
C ALA A 54 2.96 25.38 12.05
N GLU A 55 1.70 25.43 11.66
CA GLU A 55 0.58 25.75 12.56
C GLU A 55 -0.16 24.45 12.92
N PRO A 56 -0.63 24.30 14.17
CA PRO A 56 -1.44 23.14 14.53
C PRO A 56 -2.70 23.05 13.67
N VAL A 57 -2.82 21.98 12.89
CA VAL A 57 -4.04 21.69 12.14
C VAL A 57 -5.04 21.02 13.10
N PRO A 58 -6.25 21.58 13.32
CA PRO A 58 -7.27 20.89 14.08
C PRO A 58 -7.72 19.66 13.27
N LEU A 59 -7.65 18.49 13.90
CA LEU A 59 -8.03 17.22 13.28
C LEU A 59 -9.26 16.61 13.95
N ASP A 60 -10.10 15.94 13.17
CA ASP A 60 -11.15 15.09 13.71
C ASP A 60 -10.56 13.82 14.37
N ARG A 61 -11.43 12.97 14.95
CA ARG A 61 -10.97 11.76 15.66
C ARG A 61 -10.23 10.76 14.76
N LEU A 62 -10.50 10.76 13.45
CA LEU A 62 -9.88 9.88 12.45
C LEU A 62 -8.66 10.53 11.78
N GLY A 63 -8.39 11.81 12.07
CA GLY A 63 -7.25 12.55 11.56
C GLY A 63 -7.55 13.39 10.32
N GLY A 64 -8.82 13.62 9.97
CA GLY A 64 -9.26 14.51 8.88
C GLY A 64 -9.11 15.99 9.25
N ASP A 65 -8.91 16.87 8.27
CA ASP A 65 -8.73 18.31 8.44
C ASP A 65 -10.04 19.00 8.84
N ALA A 66 -10.17 19.32 10.13
CA ALA A 66 -11.40 19.89 10.70
C ALA A 66 -11.64 21.35 10.30
N ARG A 67 -10.72 21.99 9.56
CA ARG A 67 -10.91 23.35 9.03
C ARG A 67 -11.89 23.39 7.86
N VAL A 68 -12.09 22.26 7.18
CA VAL A 68 -12.91 22.15 5.96
C VAL A 68 -14.01 21.12 6.18
N PRO A 69 -15.16 21.52 6.76
CA PRO A 69 -16.28 20.60 6.95
C PRO A 69 -16.95 20.26 5.61
N LEU A 70 -17.17 18.97 5.40
CA LEU A 70 -17.93 18.35 4.32
C LEU A 70 -19.09 17.53 4.92
N HIS A 71 -19.90 16.90 4.06
CA HIS A 71 -20.98 16.05 4.52
C HIS A 71 -20.47 14.75 5.16
N ALA A 72 -20.83 14.54 6.42
CA ALA A 72 -20.56 13.32 7.20
C ALA A 72 -21.57 12.21 6.85
N THR A 73 -21.07 11.02 6.53
CA THR A 73 -21.89 9.85 6.17
C THR A 73 -21.75 8.68 7.17
N GLY A 74 -20.86 8.81 8.16
CA GLY A 74 -20.52 7.72 9.08
C GLY A 74 -19.50 6.71 8.51
N PHE A 75 -19.09 6.86 7.24
CA PHE A 75 -18.10 5.99 6.58
C PHE A 75 -17.11 6.80 5.76
N PHE A 76 -15.95 6.21 5.49
CA PHE A 76 -15.02 6.81 4.54
C PHE A 76 -15.62 6.85 3.14
N ARG A 77 -15.42 7.96 2.45
CA ARG A 77 -15.83 8.15 1.05
C ARG A 77 -14.78 8.89 0.26
N VAL A 78 -14.95 9.00 -1.05
CA VAL A 78 -14.11 9.83 -1.92
C VAL A 78 -14.88 11.05 -2.38
N GLU A 79 -14.20 12.18 -2.52
CA GLU A 79 -14.75 13.40 -3.11
C GLU A 79 -13.70 14.09 -3.96
N ARG A 80 -14.12 14.69 -5.08
CA ARG A 80 -13.26 15.55 -5.89
C ARG A 80 -13.65 17.00 -5.64
N ALA A 81 -12.74 17.77 -5.05
CA ALA A 81 -12.93 19.20 -4.83
C ALA A 81 -12.99 19.96 -6.17
N ALA A 82 -13.59 21.16 -6.15
CA ALA A 82 -13.70 22.02 -7.33
C ALA A 82 -12.35 22.33 -8.00
N GLY A 83 -11.27 22.44 -7.22
CA GLY A 83 -9.89 22.61 -7.72
C GLY A 83 -9.28 21.37 -8.37
N GLY A 84 -10.03 20.27 -8.45
CA GLY A 84 -9.62 19.04 -9.14
C GLY A 84 -8.91 18.01 -8.26
N ARG A 85 -8.47 18.37 -7.04
CA ARG A 85 -7.90 17.44 -6.06
C ARG A 85 -8.95 16.47 -5.54
N TRP A 86 -8.56 15.20 -5.48
CA TRP A 86 -9.30 14.15 -4.81
C TRP A 86 -8.93 14.07 -3.34
N TRP A 87 -9.94 13.77 -2.54
CA TRP A 87 -9.83 13.56 -1.10
C TRP A 87 -10.47 12.22 -0.74
N LEU A 88 -9.87 11.53 0.23
CA LEU A 88 -10.68 10.71 1.12
C LEU A 88 -11.42 11.65 2.06
N VAL A 89 -12.63 11.29 2.46
CA VAL A 89 -13.40 12.05 3.45
C VAL A 89 -13.68 11.11 4.60
N THR A 90 -13.39 11.56 5.82
CA THR A 90 -13.63 10.77 7.03
C THR A 90 -15.13 10.53 7.28
N PRO A 91 -15.49 9.52 8.09
CA PRO A 91 -16.84 9.36 8.63
C PRO A 91 -17.48 10.63 9.20
N ASP A 92 -16.65 11.49 9.81
CA ASP A 92 -17.08 12.72 10.46
C ASP A 92 -17.17 13.90 9.47
N GLY A 93 -16.89 13.68 8.18
CA GLY A 93 -17.09 14.66 7.12
C GLY A 93 -15.91 15.58 6.88
N HIS A 94 -14.66 15.16 7.07
CA HIS A 94 -13.50 16.03 6.83
C HIS A 94 -12.55 15.46 5.77
N PRO A 95 -11.93 16.31 4.92
CA PRO A 95 -10.87 15.89 4.01
C PRO A 95 -9.76 15.16 4.74
N TRP A 96 -9.31 14.05 4.18
CA TRP A 96 -8.32 13.18 4.76
C TRP A 96 -7.34 12.70 3.70
N TYR A 97 -6.08 12.69 4.08
CA TYR A 97 -4.99 12.14 3.26
C TYR A 97 -4.36 10.99 4.02
N SER A 98 -4.40 9.78 3.45
CA SER A 98 -3.96 8.57 4.14
C SER A 98 -2.42 8.51 4.19
N VAL A 99 -1.82 8.81 5.34
CA VAL A 99 -0.40 8.63 5.64
C VAL A 99 -0.24 7.38 6.47
N GLY A 100 0.01 6.25 5.82
CA GLY A 100 -0.04 4.95 6.49
C GLY A 100 1.22 4.12 6.42
N LEU A 101 1.18 3.03 7.18
CA LEU A 101 2.24 2.05 7.30
C LEU A 101 1.68 0.65 7.09
N ALA A 102 2.28 -0.11 6.19
CA ALA A 102 1.88 -1.49 5.91
C ALA A 102 2.52 -2.48 6.89
N VAL A 103 1.85 -3.61 7.08
CA VAL A 103 2.31 -4.77 7.85
C VAL A 103 2.63 -4.45 9.32
N VAL A 104 1.80 -3.64 9.97
CA VAL A 104 1.94 -3.35 11.40
C VAL A 104 1.52 -4.58 12.19
N LYS A 105 2.49 -5.41 12.53
CA LYS A 105 2.30 -6.73 13.14
C LYS A 105 3.31 -6.98 14.25
N SER A 106 2.80 -7.44 15.40
CA SER A 106 3.63 -7.93 16.50
C SER A 106 4.40 -9.19 16.12
N THR A 107 3.89 -9.95 15.14
CA THR A 107 4.50 -11.19 14.65
C THR A 107 5.09 -11.05 13.25
N SER A 108 5.68 -9.89 12.91
CA SER A 108 6.32 -9.67 11.59
C SER A 108 7.44 -10.67 11.25
N GLY A 109 7.90 -11.44 12.25
CA GLY A 109 8.70 -12.65 12.11
C GLY A 109 8.41 -13.62 13.27
N ARG A 110 8.62 -14.92 13.02
CA ARG A 110 8.45 -16.02 13.99
C ARG A 110 9.78 -16.52 14.56
N SER A 111 10.87 -15.77 14.38
CA SER A 111 12.15 -16.14 14.95
C SER A 111 12.14 -16.03 16.48
N ALA A 112 13.13 -16.67 17.12
CA ALA A 112 13.30 -16.56 18.57
C ALA A 112 13.59 -15.10 19.00
N VAL A 113 14.40 -14.37 18.21
CA VAL A 113 14.81 -12.99 18.48
C VAL A 113 13.61 -12.04 18.50
N VAL A 114 12.74 -12.10 17.48
CA VAL A 114 11.55 -11.23 17.41
C VAL A 114 10.61 -11.53 18.58
N ARG A 115 10.40 -12.81 18.92
CA ARG A 115 9.54 -13.19 20.05
C ARG A 115 10.09 -12.73 21.40
N GLU A 116 11.39 -12.79 21.58
CA GLU A 116 12.06 -12.31 22.79
C GLU A 116 11.93 -10.79 22.91
N ALA A 117 12.31 -10.05 21.87
CA ALA A 117 12.19 -8.59 21.86
C ALA A 117 10.75 -8.11 22.06
N LEU A 118 9.76 -8.81 21.48
CA LEU A 118 8.34 -8.50 21.69
C LEU A 118 7.94 -8.66 23.17
N ARG A 119 8.36 -9.77 23.81
CA ARG A 119 8.06 -10.02 25.23
C ARG A 119 8.76 -9.01 26.14
N GLU A 120 10.04 -8.75 25.89
CA GLU A 120 10.84 -7.82 26.71
C GLU A 120 10.31 -6.39 26.62
N LYS A 121 9.98 -5.93 25.42
CA LYS A 121 9.57 -4.54 25.19
C LYS A 121 8.12 -4.27 25.58
N PHE A 122 7.21 -5.19 25.28
CA PHE A 122 5.77 -4.93 25.42
C PHE A 122 5.09 -5.82 26.45
N GLY A 123 5.59 -7.03 26.69
CA GLY A 123 5.00 -8.03 27.59
C GLY A 123 3.71 -8.66 27.06
N THR A 124 2.74 -7.83 26.64
CA THR A 124 1.43 -8.28 26.14
C THR A 124 1.11 -7.67 24.76
N ALA A 125 0.21 -8.33 24.02
CA ALA A 125 -0.28 -7.80 22.73
C ALA A 125 -1.03 -6.47 22.87
N ALA A 126 -1.73 -6.26 23.99
CA ALA A 126 -2.44 -5.00 24.26
C ALA A 126 -1.45 -3.84 24.46
N ASN A 127 -0.38 -4.05 25.24
CA ASN A 127 0.66 -3.05 25.43
C ASN A 127 1.40 -2.75 24.12
N TRP A 128 1.66 -3.78 23.30
CA TRP A 128 2.20 -3.59 21.96
C TRP A 128 1.28 -2.70 21.12
N ALA A 129 -0.01 -3.01 21.05
CA ALA A 129 -0.96 -2.25 20.25
C ALA A 129 -1.07 -0.79 20.70
N GLU A 130 -1.16 -0.53 22.01
CA GLU A 130 -1.21 0.83 22.56
C GLU A 130 0.07 1.61 22.28
N THR A 131 1.24 1.01 22.56
CA THR A 131 2.55 1.64 22.34
C THR A 131 2.79 1.91 20.86
N THR A 132 2.53 0.93 19.99
CA THR A 132 2.67 1.09 18.55
C THR A 132 1.71 2.13 18.00
N THR A 133 0.44 2.16 18.44
CA THR A 133 -0.52 3.17 18.00
C THR A 133 -0.09 4.58 18.42
N HIS A 134 0.41 4.73 19.64
CA HIS A 134 0.99 5.98 20.13
C HIS A 134 2.19 6.42 19.28
N ASP A 135 3.17 5.54 19.07
CA ASP A 135 4.41 5.86 18.37
C ASP A 135 4.16 6.20 16.90
N LEU A 136 3.24 5.50 16.24
CA LEU A 136 2.84 5.81 14.86
C LEU A 136 2.18 7.19 14.76
N ARG A 137 1.29 7.55 15.69
CA ARG A 137 0.70 8.90 15.76
C ARG A 137 1.78 9.96 16.00
N ALA A 138 2.75 9.70 16.88
CA ALA A 138 3.86 10.62 17.15
C ALA A 138 4.80 10.81 15.93
N LEU A 139 4.84 9.85 15.01
CA LEU A 139 5.53 9.95 13.72
C LEU A 139 4.65 10.55 12.61
N GLY A 140 3.44 11.01 12.94
CA GLY A 140 2.48 11.60 12.00
C GLY A 140 1.78 10.58 11.08
N PHE A 141 1.94 9.28 11.31
CA PHE A 141 1.10 8.28 10.62
C PHE A 141 -0.33 8.34 11.15
N ASN A 142 -1.28 8.24 10.23
CA ASN A 142 -2.71 8.32 10.53
C ASN A 142 -3.48 7.09 10.03
N SER A 143 -2.82 6.07 9.48
CA SER A 143 -3.52 4.86 9.01
C SER A 143 -2.67 3.59 9.01
N LEU A 144 -3.35 2.45 9.03
CA LEU A 144 -2.77 1.11 8.98
C LEU A 144 -3.05 0.49 7.61
N GLY A 145 -1.97 0.20 6.88
CA GLY A 145 -2.01 -0.40 5.57
C GLY A 145 -2.21 -1.92 5.60
N ALA A 146 -2.11 -2.50 4.40
CA ALA A 146 -2.27 -3.91 4.15
C ALA A 146 -1.53 -4.81 5.16
N TRP A 147 -2.18 -5.92 5.51
CA TRP A 147 -1.65 -6.97 6.38
C TRP A 147 -1.22 -6.53 7.79
N SER A 148 -1.83 -5.48 8.35
CA SER A 148 -1.66 -5.12 9.76
C SER A 148 -2.50 -6.02 10.68
N GLU A 149 -2.08 -6.20 11.95
CA GLU A 149 -2.81 -6.94 12.98
C GLU A 149 -3.98 -6.13 13.53
N THR A 150 -5.13 -6.23 12.86
CA THR A 150 -6.27 -5.34 13.10
C THR A 150 -6.92 -5.50 14.48
N ALA A 151 -7.19 -6.72 14.93
CA ALA A 151 -7.95 -6.94 16.17
C ALA A 151 -7.34 -6.23 17.40
N PRO A 152 -6.05 -6.40 17.74
CA PRO A 152 -5.45 -5.68 18.86
C PRO A 152 -5.30 -4.17 18.60
N LEU A 153 -4.93 -3.76 17.38
CA LEU A 153 -4.76 -2.34 17.03
C LEU A 153 -6.09 -1.56 17.03
N ARG A 154 -7.21 -2.21 16.70
CA ARG A 154 -8.54 -1.61 16.70
C ARG A 154 -9.14 -1.49 18.10
N ALA A 155 -8.69 -2.34 19.03
CA ALA A 155 -9.18 -2.38 20.41
C ALA A 155 -8.60 -1.29 21.33
N VAL A 156 -7.56 -0.57 20.88
CA VAL A 156 -6.98 0.56 21.63
C VAL A 156 -7.95 1.72 21.74
N ALA A 157 -7.75 2.61 22.71
CA ALA A 157 -8.69 3.71 22.97
C ALA A 157 -8.81 4.72 21.81
N ARG A 158 -7.71 4.95 21.08
CA ARG A 158 -7.64 5.89 19.94
C ARG A 158 -7.00 5.21 18.72
N PRO A 159 -7.69 4.26 18.07
CA PRO A 159 -7.13 3.46 16.99
C PRO A 159 -6.77 4.35 15.79
N LEU A 160 -6.03 3.78 14.85
CA LEU A 160 -5.83 4.39 13.54
C LEU A 160 -6.82 3.77 12.54
N PRO A 161 -7.36 4.55 11.58
CA PRO A 161 -8.04 4.01 10.42
C PRO A 161 -7.23 2.89 9.76
N TYR A 162 -7.89 1.84 9.28
CA TYR A 162 -7.19 0.65 8.80
C TYR A 162 -7.77 0.12 7.50
N THR A 163 -7.01 -0.76 6.85
CA THR A 163 -7.42 -1.47 5.63
C THR A 163 -7.32 -2.97 5.82
N LEU A 164 -8.13 -3.72 5.09
CA LEU A 164 -8.09 -5.19 5.10
C LEU A 164 -7.72 -5.73 3.71
N VAL A 165 -6.96 -6.83 3.68
CA VAL A 165 -6.62 -7.55 2.44
C VAL A 165 -7.28 -8.93 2.47
N HIS A 166 -8.13 -9.20 1.50
CA HIS A 166 -8.93 -10.43 1.47
C HIS A 166 -8.34 -11.55 0.61
N ASN A 167 -7.57 -11.21 -0.42
CA ASN A 167 -6.99 -12.14 -1.40
C ASN A 167 -8.06 -13.04 -2.07
N PHE A 168 -9.06 -12.46 -2.73
CA PHE A 168 -10.16 -13.19 -3.36
C PHE A 168 -9.65 -14.21 -4.39
N MET A 169 -8.89 -13.77 -5.39
CA MET A 169 -8.34 -14.67 -6.42
C MET A 169 -7.29 -15.61 -5.84
N GLY A 170 -6.42 -15.13 -4.95
CA GLY A 170 -5.42 -15.98 -4.31
C GLY A 170 -6.04 -17.08 -3.43
N SER A 171 -7.13 -16.77 -2.72
CA SER A 171 -7.86 -17.75 -1.88
C SER A 171 -8.65 -18.73 -2.74
N TYR A 172 -9.27 -18.24 -3.82
CA TYR A 172 -9.92 -19.13 -4.78
C TYR A 172 -8.91 -20.08 -5.42
N GLY A 173 -7.76 -19.57 -5.85
CA GLY A 173 -6.70 -20.38 -6.43
C GLY A 173 -6.15 -21.47 -5.50
N ARG A 174 -6.05 -21.18 -4.19
CA ARG A 174 -5.73 -22.22 -3.18
C ARG A 174 -6.83 -23.27 -3.05
N LYS A 175 -8.11 -22.87 -3.07
CA LYS A 175 -9.25 -23.80 -3.03
C LYS A 175 -9.33 -24.68 -4.29
N ARG A 176 -9.21 -24.06 -5.46
CA ARG A 176 -9.25 -24.70 -6.78
C ARG A 176 -8.06 -25.63 -7.00
N GLY A 177 -6.87 -25.22 -6.50
CA GLY A 177 -5.60 -25.83 -6.84
C GLY A 177 -4.94 -25.19 -8.06
N GLY A 178 -3.62 -25.33 -8.16
CA GLY A 178 -2.78 -24.84 -9.27
C GLY A 178 -1.99 -23.55 -8.98
N THR A 179 -2.27 -22.85 -7.89
CA THR A 179 -1.41 -21.73 -7.45
C THR A 179 -0.13 -22.22 -6.80
N TYR A 180 0.93 -21.42 -6.92
CA TYR A 180 2.21 -21.65 -6.25
C TYR A 180 2.80 -20.32 -5.74
N GLN A 181 3.79 -20.37 -4.85
CA GLN A 181 4.41 -19.16 -4.29
C GLN A 181 5.42 -18.57 -5.29
N LEU A 182 5.31 -17.27 -5.56
CA LEU A 182 6.35 -16.45 -6.16
C LEU A 182 6.83 -15.40 -5.14
N PRO A 183 8.04 -14.84 -5.25
CA PRO A 183 8.47 -13.77 -4.34
C PRO A 183 7.50 -12.58 -4.38
N GLY A 184 6.78 -12.32 -3.28
CA GLY A 184 5.88 -11.18 -3.10
C GLY A 184 4.43 -11.39 -3.56
N HIS A 185 4.13 -12.43 -4.35
CA HIS A 185 2.78 -12.64 -4.88
C HIS A 185 2.45 -14.11 -5.20
N THR A 186 1.17 -14.35 -5.50
CA THR A 186 0.67 -15.68 -5.90
C THR A 186 0.97 -15.94 -7.37
N GLY A 187 1.62 -17.07 -7.67
CA GLY A 187 1.80 -17.60 -9.01
C GLY A 187 0.57 -18.39 -9.48
N TYR A 188 0.30 -18.31 -10.78
CA TYR A 188 -0.80 -19.00 -11.46
C TYR A 188 -0.25 -19.74 -12.69
N PRO A 189 -0.84 -20.86 -13.11
CA PRO A 189 -0.46 -21.54 -14.35
C PRO A 189 -0.45 -20.55 -15.52
N GLU A 190 0.65 -20.51 -16.27
CA GLU A 190 0.89 -19.56 -17.37
C GLU A 190 0.78 -18.06 -17.01
N ASN A 191 0.67 -17.67 -15.74
CA ASN A 191 0.24 -16.34 -15.29
C ASN A 191 -1.21 -15.99 -15.70
N ALA A 192 -2.08 -17.00 -15.85
CA ALA A 192 -3.50 -16.84 -16.14
C ALA A 192 -4.32 -17.07 -14.86
N ILE A 193 -4.97 -16.01 -14.38
CA ILE A 193 -5.86 -16.10 -13.20
C ILE A 193 -7.14 -16.87 -13.52
N PHE A 194 -7.78 -17.46 -12.52
CA PHE A 194 -8.95 -18.33 -12.70
C PHE A 194 -10.28 -17.57 -12.86
N VAL A 195 -10.26 -16.40 -13.50
CA VAL A 195 -11.42 -15.48 -13.59
C VAL A 195 -12.58 -16.04 -14.45
N PHE A 196 -12.27 -16.96 -15.36
CA PHE A 196 -13.27 -17.64 -16.20
C PHE A 196 -13.72 -18.99 -15.64
N ASP A 197 -13.21 -19.39 -14.47
CA ASP A 197 -13.71 -20.58 -13.82
C ASP A 197 -15.16 -20.35 -13.35
N PRO A 198 -16.14 -21.20 -13.72
CA PRO A 198 -17.54 -21.02 -13.35
C PRO A 198 -17.78 -20.93 -11.84
N GLU A 199 -16.91 -21.49 -11.01
CA GLU A 199 -17.08 -21.42 -9.56
C GLU A 199 -16.57 -20.12 -8.92
N PHE A 200 -15.78 -19.32 -9.64
CA PHE A 200 -15.12 -18.14 -9.06
C PHE A 200 -16.13 -17.10 -8.55
N GLU A 201 -17.17 -16.81 -9.34
CA GLU A 201 -18.17 -15.80 -8.96
C GLU A 201 -18.97 -16.21 -7.72
N ARG A 202 -19.42 -17.47 -7.67
CA ARG A 202 -20.05 -18.04 -6.47
C ARG A 202 -19.11 -18.01 -5.27
N PHE A 203 -17.84 -18.39 -5.47
CA PHE A 203 -16.85 -18.35 -4.40
C PHE A 203 -16.67 -16.93 -3.85
N CYS A 204 -16.58 -15.90 -4.70
CA CYS A 204 -16.43 -14.53 -4.24
C CYS A 204 -17.60 -14.10 -3.35
N ASP A 205 -18.84 -14.44 -3.73
CA ASP A 205 -20.03 -14.13 -2.95
C ASP A 205 -20.00 -14.82 -1.57
N GLU A 206 -19.79 -16.14 -1.53
CA GLU A 206 -19.68 -16.92 -0.29
C GLU A 206 -18.52 -16.44 0.59
N PHE A 207 -17.39 -16.10 -0.02
CA PHE A 207 -16.18 -15.65 0.66
C PHE A 207 -16.39 -14.29 1.33
N ALA A 208 -17.06 -13.36 0.63
CA ALA A 208 -17.43 -12.06 1.15
C ALA A 208 -18.48 -12.18 2.26
N ALA A 209 -19.54 -12.98 2.06
CA ALA A 209 -20.59 -13.24 3.04
C ALA A 209 -20.01 -13.74 4.38
N ALA A 210 -18.99 -14.59 4.33
CA ALA A 210 -18.36 -15.16 5.52
C ALA A 210 -17.42 -14.20 6.26
N ARG A 211 -17.02 -13.06 5.67
CA ARG A 211 -15.92 -12.22 6.20
C ARG A 211 -16.30 -10.77 6.44
N LEU A 212 -16.96 -10.14 5.47
CA LEU A 212 -17.20 -8.69 5.52
C LEU A 212 -18.15 -8.28 6.66
N PRO A 213 -19.20 -9.06 7.02
CA PRO A 213 -20.12 -8.68 8.10
C PRO A 213 -19.46 -8.42 9.45
N ALA A 214 -18.28 -9.00 9.73
CA ALA A 214 -17.56 -8.78 10.98
C ALA A 214 -17.05 -7.33 11.16
N THR A 215 -16.92 -6.57 10.07
CA THR A 215 -16.34 -5.21 10.07
C THR A 215 -17.18 -4.18 9.31
N ARG A 216 -18.31 -4.59 8.71
CA ARG A 216 -19.10 -3.75 7.79
C ARG A 216 -19.68 -2.47 8.39
N ASP A 217 -19.77 -2.41 9.71
CA ASP A 217 -20.32 -1.29 10.48
C ASP A 217 -19.23 -0.52 11.25
N ASP A 218 -17.94 -0.86 11.07
CA ASP A 218 -16.83 -0.22 11.79
C ASP A 218 -16.37 1.06 11.07
N PRO A 219 -16.63 2.26 11.59
CA PRO A 219 -16.29 3.52 10.91
C PRO A 219 -14.78 3.76 10.77
N TRP A 220 -13.93 2.95 11.41
CA TRP A 220 -12.47 3.06 11.29
C TRP A 220 -11.90 2.25 10.12
N LEU A 221 -12.70 1.37 9.52
CA LEU A 221 -12.27 0.66 8.32
C LEU A 221 -12.34 1.63 7.14
N LEU A 222 -11.21 1.85 6.47
CA LEU A 222 -11.16 2.60 5.23
C LEU A 222 -11.78 1.80 4.08
N GLY A 223 -11.41 0.53 3.98
CA GLY A 223 -11.83 -0.32 2.87
C GLY A 223 -11.01 -1.58 2.67
N TYR A 224 -11.30 -2.25 1.56
CA TYR A 224 -10.83 -3.58 1.23
C TYR A 224 -9.90 -3.59 0.01
N PHE A 225 -8.69 -4.13 0.17
CA PHE A 225 -7.92 -4.64 -0.95
C PHE A 225 -8.41 -6.05 -1.29
N SER A 226 -8.73 -6.29 -2.57
CA SER A 226 -9.21 -7.60 -2.99
C SER A 226 -8.10 -8.63 -3.11
N ASP A 227 -6.93 -8.25 -3.63
CA ASP A 227 -5.77 -9.10 -3.83
C ASP A 227 -4.49 -8.26 -3.81
N ASN A 228 -3.34 -8.90 -3.99
CA ASN A 228 -2.04 -8.26 -4.15
C ASN A 228 -1.39 -8.71 -5.45
N GLU A 229 -0.98 -7.75 -6.28
CA GLU A 229 -0.08 -7.97 -7.40
C GLU A 229 -0.54 -9.06 -8.38
N LEU A 230 -1.82 -9.02 -8.77
CA LEU A 230 -2.35 -9.93 -9.80
C LEU A 230 -1.57 -9.78 -11.12
N PRO A 231 -1.34 -10.87 -11.87
CA PRO A 231 -0.47 -10.88 -13.04
C PRO A 231 -1.16 -10.32 -14.30
N PHE A 232 -1.68 -9.10 -14.22
CA PHE A 232 -2.18 -8.36 -15.37
C PHE A 232 -1.01 -7.92 -16.25
N ARG A 233 -0.80 -8.60 -17.38
CA ARG A 233 0.36 -8.41 -18.27
C ARG A 233 -0.10 -8.24 -19.71
N SER A 234 0.73 -7.58 -20.52
CA SER A 234 0.47 -7.41 -21.97
C SER A 234 0.24 -8.74 -22.71
N ARG A 235 0.82 -9.84 -22.22
CA ARG A 235 0.68 -11.19 -22.80
C ARG A 235 -0.46 -12.03 -22.20
N THR A 236 -1.41 -11.42 -21.49
CA THR A 236 -2.52 -12.15 -20.87
C THR A 236 -3.27 -13.03 -21.88
N LEU A 237 -3.58 -12.56 -23.09
CA LEU A 237 -4.21 -13.41 -24.11
C LEU A 237 -3.34 -14.62 -24.47
N ASP A 238 -2.04 -14.42 -24.76
CA ASP A 238 -1.11 -15.51 -25.07
C ASP A 238 -0.98 -16.52 -23.92
N ASN A 239 -1.08 -16.06 -22.67
CA ASN A 239 -1.01 -16.91 -21.49
C ASN A 239 -2.24 -17.82 -21.40
N PHE A 240 -3.45 -17.27 -21.59
CA PHE A 240 -4.67 -18.06 -21.55
C PHE A 240 -4.75 -19.03 -22.75
N LEU A 241 -4.28 -18.64 -23.95
CA LEU A 241 -4.25 -19.54 -25.12
C LEU A 241 -3.31 -20.74 -24.96
N ARG A 242 -2.30 -20.65 -24.06
CA ARG A 242 -1.40 -21.75 -23.71
C ARG A 242 -2.00 -22.75 -22.72
N LEU A 243 -3.10 -22.40 -22.06
CA LEU A 243 -3.81 -23.34 -21.19
C LEU A 243 -4.45 -24.48 -22.01
N PRO A 244 -4.66 -25.65 -21.39
CA PRO A 244 -5.37 -26.77 -22.02
C PRO A 244 -6.71 -26.34 -22.64
N ALA A 245 -7.12 -27.03 -23.71
CA ALA A 245 -8.36 -26.72 -24.42
C ALA A 245 -9.61 -26.95 -23.58
N ASP A 246 -9.50 -27.77 -22.53
CA ASP A 246 -10.55 -28.07 -21.56
C ASP A 246 -10.43 -27.26 -20.25
N ASP A 247 -9.41 -26.40 -20.10
CA ASP A 247 -9.38 -25.43 -19.00
C ASP A 247 -10.39 -24.29 -19.27
N PRO A 248 -11.19 -23.84 -18.28
CA PRO A 248 -12.15 -22.75 -18.47
C PRO A 248 -11.54 -21.47 -19.04
N GLY A 249 -10.33 -21.10 -18.63
CA GLY A 249 -9.61 -19.94 -19.15
C GLY A 249 -9.15 -20.16 -20.59
N GLY A 250 -8.62 -21.35 -20.88
CA GLY A 250 -8.22 -21.73 -22.23
C GLY A 250 -9.37 -21.71 -23.23
N ARG A 251 -10.54 -22.22 -22.85
CA ARG A 251 -11.77 -22.12 -23.66
C ARG A 251 -12.19 -20.67 -23.87
N ALA A 252 -12.32 -19.91 -22.78
CA ALA A 252 -12.76 -18.52 -22.83
C ALA A 252 -11.91 -17.65 -23.76
N ALA A 253 -10.58 -17.80 -23.73
CA ALA A 253 -9.69 -17.05 -24.62
C ALA A 253 -9.86 -17.42 -26.10
N ARG A 254 -9.99 -18.70 -26.42
CA ARG A 254 -10.19 -19.16 -27.81
C ARG A 254 -11.57 -18.71 -28.32
N ASP A 255 -12.61 -18.85 -27.51
CA ASP A 255 -13.97 -18.43 -27.87
C ASP A 255 -14.03 -16.92 -28.09
N TRP A 256 -13.45 -16.13 -27.18
CA TRP A 256 -13.36 -14.67 -27.32
C TRP A 256 -12.62 -14.27 -28.61
N LEU A 257 -11.51 -14.94 -28.93
CA LEU A 257 -10.74 -14.63 -30.13
C LEU A 257 -11.51 -14.98 -31.41
N ARG A 258 -12.22 -16.13 -31.44
CA ARG A 258 -13.10 -16.49 -32.57
C ARG A 258 -14.21 -15.48 -32.77
N VAL A 259 -14.85 -15.00 -31.70
CA VAL A 259 -15.89 -13.96 -31.79
C VAL A 259 -15.32 -12.65 -32.35
N ARG A 260 -14.12 -12.26 -31.91
CA ARG A 260 -13.49 -10.99 -32.32
C ARG A 260 -12.93 -11.02 -33.74
N ARG A 261 -12.38 -12.16 -34.19
CA ARG A 261 -11.55 -12.26 -35.41
C ARG A 261 -12.12 -13.21 -36.47
N GLY A 262 -13.16 -13.98 -36.13
CA GLY A 262 -13.68 -15.08 -36.96
C GLY A 262 -12.86 -16.38 -36.88
N SER A 263 -11.66 -16.36 -36.28
CA SER A 263 -10.80 -17.53 -36.06
C SER A 263 -9.92 -17.34 -34.82
N ALA A 264 -9.49 -18.45 -34.21
CA ALA A 264 -8.46 -18.46 -33.16
C ALA A 264 -7.10 -18.96 -33.66
N ASP A 265 -6.96 -19.28 -34.94
CA ASP A 265 -5.76 -19.86 -35.54
C ASP A 265 -4.75 -18.80 -35.98
N THR A 266 -5.20 -17.54 -36.13
CA THR A 266 -4.33 -16.41 -36.41
C THR A 266 -3.68 -15.88 -35.13
N ALA A 267 -2.39 -15.51 -35.22
CA ALA A 267 -1.70 -14.88 -34.10
C ALA A 267 -2.43 -13.61 -33.62
N PRO A 268 -2.62 -13.43 -32.30
CA PRO A 268 -3.22 -12.21 -31.77
C PRO A 268 -2.39 -10.97 -32.08
N SER A 269 -3.05 -9.86 -32.39
CA SER A 269 -2.45 -8.52 -32.53
C SER A 269 -2.21 -7.87 -31.17
N ALA A 270 -1.56 -6.69 -31.16
CA ALA A 270 -1.45 -5.88 -29.95
C ALA A 270 -2.82 -5.43 -29.43
N ASP A 271 -3.73 -5.06 -30.35
CA ASP A 271 -5.08 -4.61 -30.00
C ASP A 271 -5.92 -5.73 -29.39
N ASP A 272 -5.78 -6.98 -29.86
CA ASP A 272 -6.48 -8.11 -29.22
C ASP A 272 -5.94 -8.38 -27.82
N ARG A 273 -4.62 -8.27 -27.63
CA ARG A 273 -4.01 -8.45 -26.32
C ARG A 273 -4.49 -7.40 -25.32
N ALA A 274 -4.55 -6.14 -25.74
CA ALA A 274 -5.06 -5.04 -24.92
C ALA A 274 -6.56 -5.23 -24.61
N ALA A 275 -7.37 -5.56 -25.62
CA ALA A 275 -8.82 -5.77 -25.44
C ALA A 275 -9.14 -7.01 -24.59
N PHE A 276 -8.38 -8.09 -24.71
CA PHE A 276 -8.56 -9.27 -23.86
C PHE A 276 -8.08 -9.01 -22.43
N LEU A 277 -7.03 -8.19 -22.25
CA LEU A 277 -6.60 -7.77 -20.92
C LEU A 277 -7.67 -6.91 -20.22
N ASP A 278 -8.31 -5.97 -20.93
CA ASP A 278 -9.49 -5.24 -20.42
C ASP A 278 -10.61 -6.23 -20.07
N HIS A 279 -10.90 -7.20 -20.93
CA HIS A 279 -11.94 -8.21 -20.67
C HIS A 279 -11.67 -9.05 -19.40
N VAL A 280 -10.42 -9.48 -19.19
CA VAL A 280 -10.00 -10.23 -18.00
C VAL A 280 -10.08 -9.36 -16.74
N ALA A 281 -9.57 -8.13 -16.80
CA ALA A 281 -9.59 -7.20 -15.67
C ALA A 281 -11.03 -6.78 -15.31
N ASP A 282 -11.85 -6.45 -16.31
CA ASP A 282 -13.25 -6.08 -16.15
C ASP A 282 -14.04 -7.20 -15.47
N ARG A 283 -13.91 -8.43 -15.96
CA ARG A 283 -14.59 -9.59 -15.37
C ARG A 283 -14.18 -9.80 -13.91
N TYR A 284 -12.89 -9.68 -13.58
CA TYR A 284 -12.41 -9.83 -12.21
C TYR A 284 -12.99 -8.73 -11.30
N TYR A 285 -12.82 -7.46 -11.68
CA TYR A 285 -13.27 -6.34 -10.85
C TYR A 285 -14.78 -6.28 -10.71
N ARG A 286 -15.54 -6.63 -11.76
CA ARG A 286 -17.00 -6.75 -11.70
C ARG A 286 -17.44 -7.78 -10.67
N ILE A 287 -16.88 -8.99 -10.74
CA ILE A 287 -17.24 -10.10 -9.83
C ILE A 287 -16.92 -9.74 -8.38
N VAL A 288 -15.70 -9.26 -8.13
CA VAL A 288 -15.26 -8.96 -6.76
C VAL A 288 -15.99 -7.74 -6.19
N SER A 289 -16.18 -6.68 -6.97
CA SER A 289 -16.95 -5.51 -6.55
C SER A 289 -18.39 -5.89 -6.24
N ALA A 290 -19.05 -6.70 -7.07
CA ALA A 290 -20.42 -7.15 -6.82
C ALA A 290 -20.54 -7.95 -5.50
N ALA A 291 -19.58 -8.84 -5.22
CA ALA A 291 -19.53 -9.59 -3.98
C ALA A 291 -19.29 -8.68 -2.76
N ILE A 292 -18.35 -7.74 -2.85
CA ILE A 292 -18.08 -6.77 -1.77
C ILE A 292 -19.35 -5.95 -1.50
N ARG A 293 -19.92 -5.30 -2.52
CA ARG A 293 -21.07 -4.41 -2.36
C ARG A 293 -22.32 -5.10 -1.82
N ARG A 294 -22.50 -6.39 -2.09
CA ARG A 294 -23.62 -7.17 -1.55
C ARG A 294 -23.53 -7.35 -0.05
N HIS A 295 -22.33 -7.55 0.50
CA HIS A 295 -22.12 -7.88 1.91
C HIS A 295 -21.57 -6.71 2.75
N ASP A 296 -21.08 -5.66 2.07
CA ASP A 296 -20.70 -4.37 2.63
C ASP A 296 -20.87 -3.25 1.58
N PRO A 297 -21.99 -2.51 1.63
CA PRO A 297 -22.22 -1.40 0.71
C PRO A 297 -21.50 -0.11 1.11
N ASN A 298 -20.94 -0.01 2.32
CA ASN A 298 -20.49 1.24 2.90
C ASN A 298 -19.00 1.50 2.69
N HIS A 299 -18.16 0.48 2.87
CA HIS A 299 -16.70 0.64 2.82
C HIS A 299 -16.15 0.72 1.40
N LEU A 300 -14.99 1.37 1.27
CA LEU A 300 -14.36 1.55 -0.04
C LEU A 300 -13.81 0.23 -0.58
N TYR A 301 -14.00 -0.01 -1.87
CA TYR A 301 -13.24 -1.01 -2.60
C TYR A 301 -11.94 -0.38 -3.12
N LEU A 302 -10.80 -0.87 -2.63
CA LEU A 302 -9.45 -0.33 -2.87
C LEU A 302 -8.69 -1.06 -4.01
N GLY A 303 -9.33 -2.00 -4.68
CA GLY A 303 -8.74 -2.74 -5.80
C GLY A 303 -7.72 -3.81 -5.40
N SER A 304 -6.87 -4.22 -6.35
CA SER A 304 -6.00 -5.40 -6.22
C SER A 304 -4.51 -5.09 -6.10
N ARG A 305 -4.15 -3.85 -5.68
CA ARG A 305 -2.76 -3.40 -5.48
C ARG A 305 -1.92 -3.63 -6.75
N LEU A 306 -2.21 -2.86 -7.79
CA LEU A 306 -1.60 -2.99 -9.11
C LEU A 306 -0.07 -2.83 -9.03
N HIS A 307 0.65 -3.54 -9.89
CA HIS A 307 2.12 -3.52 -9.94
C HIS A 307 2.64 -3.85 -11.33
N GLY A 308 3.94 -3.66 -11.55
CA GLY A 308 4.63 -4.09 -12.76
C GLY A 308 3.99 -3.53 -14.03
N GLN A 309 3.74 -4.40 -15.02
CA GLN A 309 3.14 -3.99 -16.31
C GLN A 309 1.73 -3.40 -16.17
N ALA A 310 0.99 -3.74 -15.11
CA ALA A 310 -0.34 -3.20 -14.88
C ALA A 310 -0.32 -1.68 -14.64
N LEU A 311 0.77 -1.14 -14.09
CA LEU A 311 0.96 0.30 -13.88
C LEU A 311 1.04 1.10 -15.19
N ALA A 312 1.35 0.45 -16.31
CA ALA A 312 1.42 1.09 -17.63
C ALA A 312 0.25 0.72 -18.55
N SER A 313 -0.76 -0.02 -18.05
CA SER A 313 -1.82 -0.58 -18.88
C SER A 313 -3.13 0.22 -18.79
N GLU A 314 -3.43 0.99 -19.83
CA GLU A 314 -4.73 1.70 -19.95
C GLU A 314 -5.93 0.75 -19.79
N ALA A 315 -5.86 -0.45 -20.38
CA ALA A 315 -6.89 -1.48 -20.26
C ALA A 315 -7.19 -1.83 -18.79
N VAL A 316 -6.16 -2.06 -17.97
CA VAL A 316 -6.34 -2.44 -16.56
C VAL A 316 -6.88 -1.28 -15.73
N TRP A 317 -6.38 -0.06 -15.94
CA TRP A 317 -6.84 1.13 -15.21
C TRP A 317 -8.27 1.51 -15.57
N THR A 318 -8.63 1.42 -16.84
CA THR A 318 -10.00 1.66 -17.31
C THR A 318 -10.96 0.64 -16.73
N ALA A 319 -10.63 -0.66 -16.79
CA ALA A 319 -11.43 -1.71 -16.19
C ALA A 319 -11.61 -1.54 -14.68
N ALA A 320 -10.52 -1.25 -13.95
CA ALA A 320 -10.59 -0.99 -12.51
C ALA A 320 -11.49 0.22 -12.19
N GLY A 321 -11.38 1.31 -12.96
CA GLY A 321 -12.12 2.55 -12.74
C GLY A 321 -13.65 2.40 -12.78
N ARG A 322 -14.16 1.38 -13.48
CA ARG A 322 -15.59 1.05 -13.54
C ARG A 322 -16.15 0.54 -12.20
N TYR A 323 -15.31 -0.07 -11.34
CA TYR A 323 -15.80 -0.83 -10.18
C TYR A 323 -15.13 -0.47 -8.85
N VAL A 324 -13.94 0.12 -8.88
CA VAL A 324 -13.08 0.43 -7.72
C VAL A 324 -13.25 1.90 -7.32
N ASP A 325 -13.31 2.21 -6.02
CA ASP A 325 -13.45 3.60 -5.56
C ASP A 325 -12.11 4.35 -5.54
N VAL A 326 -11.06 3.66 -5.08
CA VAL A 326 -9.67 4.14 -5.01
C VAL A 326 -8.77 3.04 -5.52
N ILE A 327 -8.01 3.27 -6.58
CA ILE A 327 -7.16 2.23 -7.15
C ILE A 327 -5.83 2.18 -6.40
N ALA A 328 -5.57 1.09 -5.68
CA ALA A 328 -4.28 0.88 -5.02
C ALA A 328 -3.18 0.45 -6.00
N ALA A 329 -1.98 1.01 -5.86
CA ALA A 329 -0.81 0.69 -6.66
C ALA A 329 0.45 0.55 -5.80
N ASN A 330 1.23 -0.51 -6.03
CA ASN A 330 2.55 -0.72 -5.45
C ASN A 330 3.61 -0.13 -6.38
N ILE A 331 4.40 0.82 -5.89
CA ILE A 331 5.42 1.51 -6.70
C ILE A 331 6.80 1.18 -6.17
N TYR A 332 7.55 0.44 -6.98
CA TYR A 332 8.94 0.06 -6.74
C TYR A 332 9.80 0.41 -7.95
N GLY A 333 11.11 0.57 -7.73
CA GLY A 333 12.05 0.84 -8.81
C GLY A 333 11.86 2.19 -9.51
N GLN A 334 11.11 3.11 -8.90
CA GLN A 334 11.02 4.51 -9.31
C GLN A 334 11.67 5.36 -8.21
N TRP A 335 12.59 6.25 -8.60
CA TRP A 335 13.21 7.18 -7.66
C TRP A 335 12.33 8.40 -7.43
N THR A 336 11.92 9.04 -8.53
CA THR A 336 10.98 10.16 -8.55
C THR A 336 9.60 9.67 -9.00
N PRO A 337 8.51 10.05 -8.32
CA PRO A 337 7.16 9.75 -8.80
C PRO A 337 6.90 10.36 -10.19
N ASP A 338 6.41 9.55 -11.13
CA ASP A 338 6.15 9.97 -12.52
C ASP A 338 4.80 10.69 -12.62
N ARG A 339 4.86 12.03 -12.68
CA ARG A 339 3.69 12.91 -12.79
C ARG A 339 2.82 12.59 -14.01
N GLU A 340 3.43 12.24 -15.14
CA GLU A 340 2.66 11.93 -16.36
C GLU A 340 1.95 10.59 -16.21
N GLN A 341 2.62 9.58 -15.66
CA GLN A 341 2.00 8.30 -15.33
C GLN A 341 0.79 8.47 -14.40
N PHE A 342 0.91 9.27 -13.34
CA PHE A 342 -0.19 9.50 -12.42
C PHE A 342 -1.35 10.28 -13.04
N ALA A 343 -1.07 11.24 -13.92
CA ALA A 343 -2.09 11.92 -14.70
C ALA A 343 -2.81 10.96 -15.66
N ARG A 344 -2.08 10.03 -16.30
CA ARG A 344 -2.67 8.97 -17.13
C ARG A 344 -3.59 8.06 -16.32
N TRP A 345 -3.18 7.64 -15.12
CA TRP A 345 -4.02 6.82 -14.23
C TRP A 345 -5.36 7.47 -13.93
N ALA A 346 -5.35 8.75 -13.54
CA ALA A 346 -6.57 9.51 -13.26
C ALA A 346 -7.45 9.65 -14.51
N ARG A 347 -6.84 9.90 -15.68
CA ARG A 347 -7.56 10.02 -16.95
C ARG A 347 -8.21 8.72 -17.40
N TRP A 348 -7.49 7.60 -17.34
CA TRP A 348 -7.97 6.29 -17.77
C TRP A 348 -9.07 5.74 -16.85
N SER A 349 -8.87 5.87 -15.54
CA SER A 349 -9.78 5.29 -14.56
C SER A 349 -10.94 6.20 -14.16
N GLY A 350 -10.76 7.52 -14.23
CA GLY A 350 -11.69 8.48 -13.62
C GLY A 350 -11.72 8.42 -12.09
N ARG A 351 -10.75 7.75 -11.44
CA ARG A 351 -10.70 7.51 -10.00
C ARG A 351 -9.42 8.06 -9.36
N PRO A 352 -9.44 8.36 -8.06
CA PRO A 352 -8.21 8.57 -7.29
C PRO A 352 -7.43 7.26 -7.12
N PHE A 353 -6.15 7.39 -6.75
CA PHE A 353 -5.29 6.27 -6.44
C PHE A 353 -4.60 6.42 -5.08
N LEU A 354 -4.19 5.28 -4.52
CA LEU A 354 -3.44 5.17 -3.27
C LEU A 354 -2.13 4.42 -3.54
N VAL A 355 -0.98 4.98 -3.18
CA VAL A 355 0.30 4.25 -3.28
C VAL A 355 0.42 3.30 -2.09
N SER A 356 0.13 2.02 -2.30
CA SER A 356 -0.08 1.08 -1.21
C SER A 356 1.17 0.30 -0.77
N GLU A 357 2.27 0.41 -1.53
CA GLU A 357 3.63 0.04 -1.12
C GLU A 357 4.67 0.87 -1.86
N TRP A 358 5.71 1.26 -1.13
CA TRP A 358 6.95 1.85 -1.62
C TRP A 358 7.98 1.84 -0.48
N TYR A 359 9.27 1.64 -0.80
CA TYR A 359 10.38 1.73 0.15
C TYR A 359 11.74 1.73 -0.53
N VAL A 360 12.78 2.05 0.25
CA VAL A 360 14.19 1.77 -0.04
C VAL A 360 14.88 1.17 1.19
N LYS A 361 16.00 0.49 0.96
CA LYS A 361 16.82 -0.26 1.93
C LYS A 361 18.15 0.45 2.14
N ALA A 362 18.74 0.45 3.33
CA ALA A 362 20.07 1.03 3.54
C ALA A 362 21.15 -0.02 3.76
N GLU A 363 22.33 0.23 3.19
CA GLU A 363 23.53 -0.60 3.34
C GLU A 363 24.05 -0.58 4.80
N ASP A 364 23.96 0.57 5.49
CA ASP A 364 24.38 0.73 6.90
C ASP A 364 23.51 -0.02 7.92
N SER A 365 22.41 -0.64 7.49
CA SER A 365 21.62 -1.56 8.35
C SER A 365 22.36 -2.86 8.69
N GLY A 366 23.40 -3.21 7.93
CA GLY A 366 24.10 -4.49 8.04
C GLY A 366 23.33 -5.68 7.46
N LEU A 367 22.11 -5.48 6.95
CA LEU A 367 21.34 -6.55 6.31
C LEU A 367 21.83 -6.81 4.87
N PRO A 368 21.76 -8.07 4.39
CA PRO A 368 22.20 -8.41 3.03
C PRO A 368 21.48 -7.63 1.92
N ASN A 369 20.20 -7.28 2.15
CA ASN A 369 19.38 -6.51 1.23
C ASN A 369 19.23 -7.16 -0.16
N THR A 370 19.31 -8.49 -0.24
CA THR A 370 19.24 -9.21 -1.53
C THR A 370 17.81 -9.31 -2.05
N THR A 371 16.82 -9.36 -1.16
CA THR A 371 15.41 -9.56 -1.51
C THR A 371 14.61 -8.26 -1.62
N GLY A 372 13.48 -8.33 -2.33
CA GLY A 372 12.55 -7.20 -2.52
C GLY A 372 13.03 -6.12 -3.52
N ALA A 373 12.07 -5.35 -4.03
CA ALA A 373 12.23 -4.49 -5.21
C ALA A 373 12.67 -3.05 -4.93
N GLY A 374 12.68 -2.60 -3.67
CA GLY A 374 13.15 -1.27 -3.29
C GLY A 374 14.64 -1.07 -3.59
N TRP A 375 15.03 0.18 -3.89
CA TRP A 375 16.43 0.57 -4.06
C TRP A 375 17.26 0.29 -2.82
N ILE A 376 18.58 0.23 -2.98
CA ILE A 376 19.54 0.26 -1.89
C ILE A 376 20.22 1.64 -1.89
N VAL A 377 20.16 2.32 -0.75
CA VAL A 377 20.86 3.58 -0.48
C VAL A 377 22.01 3.34 0.52
N ARG A 378 22.88 4.32 0.71
CA ARG A 378 24.02 4.18 1.63
C ARG A 378 23.59 4.13 3.08
N THR A 379 22.77 5.10 3.50
CA THR A 379 22.49 5.31 4.92
C THR A 379 21.01 5.34 5.28
N GLN A 380 20.71 5.16 6.56
CA GLN A 380 19.38 5.40 7.11
C GLN A 380 18.90 6.85 6.88
N ALA A 381 19.81 7.83 6.90
CA ALA A 381 19.49 9.21 6.56
C ALA A 381 19.06 9.36 5.09
N ASP A 382 19.69 8.61 4.17
CA ASP A 382 19.31 8.59 2.76
C ASP A 382 17.95 7.94 2.53
N ARG A 383 17.56 6.95 3.34
CA ARG A 383 16.16 6.44 3.32
C ARG A 383 15.19 7.56 3.70
N GLY A 384 15.56 8.39 4.68
CA GLY A 384 14.79 9.57 5.08
C GLY A 384 14.68 10.61 3.96
N ARG A 385 15.78 10.89 3.24
CA ARG A 385 15.78 11.78 2.06
C ARG A 385 14.89 11.26 0.94
N PHE A 386 14.98 9.96 0.63
CA PHE A 386 14.08 9.31 -0.32
C PHE A 386 12.62 9.42 0.12
N TYR A 387 12.32 9.17 1.40
CA TYR A 387 10.95 9.30 1.92
C TYR A 387 10.38 10.68 1.63
N GLN A 388 11.12 11.74 1.96
CA GLN A 388 10.66 13.10 1.69
C GLN A 388 10.50 13.38 0.20
N HIS A 389 11.50 13.02 -0.60
CA HIS A 389 11.48 13.23 -2.04
C HIS A 389 10.25 12.60 -2.70
N PHE A 390 10.00 11.32 -2.41
CA PHE A 390 8.90 10.59 -3.02
C PHE A 390 7.55 11.07 -2.48
N ALA A 391 7.41 11.25 -1.16
CA ALA A 391 6.16 11.71 -0.56
C ALA A 391 5.76 13.12 -1.05
N LEU A 392 6.72 14.04 -1.24
CA LEU A 392 6.44 15.35 -1.82
C LEU A 392 5.86 15.24 -3.25
N GLY A 393 6.40 14.34 -4.08
CA GLY A 393 5.83 14.11 -5.42
C GLY A 393 4.43 13.49 -5.38
N LEU A 394 4.11 12.70 -4.36
CA LEU A 394 2.75 12.19 -4.14
C LEU A 394 1.78 13.30 -3.71
N LEU A 395 2.18 14.18 -2.79
CA LEU A 395 1.36 15.30 -2.32
C LEU A 395 1.02 16.30 -3.44
N GLU A 396 1.95 16.52 -4.37
CA GLU A 396 1.74 17.33 -5.56
C GLU A 396 0.71 16.77 -6.53
N THR A 397 0.43 15.46 -6.46
CA THR A 397 -0.42 14.79 -7.42
C THR A 397 -1.89 14.88 -6.98
N PRO A 398 -2.77 15.60 -7.71
CA PRO A 398 -4.14 15.84 -7.24
C PRO A 398 -5.01 14.59 -7.16
N SER A 399 -4.67 13.52 -7.88
CA SER A 399 -5.38 12.23 -7.85
C SER A 399 -4.83 11.23 -6.84
N CYS A 400 -3.71 11.54 -6.16
CA CYS A 400 -3.18 10.71 -5.09
C CYS A 400 -3.86 11.08 -3.78
N VAL A 401 -4.47 10.11 -3.10
CA VAL A 401 -5.18 10.34 -1.82
C VAL A 401 -4.45 9.79 -0.61
N GLY A 402 -3.22 9.29 -0.81
CA GLY A 402 -2.45 8.72 0.28
C GLY A 402 -1.29 7.83 -0.17
N TRP A 403 -0.53 7.40 0.83
CA TRP A 403 0.45 6.34 0.67
C TRP A 403 0.51 5.44 1.90
N HIS A 404 0.96 4.20 1.71
CA HIS A 404 1.37 3.29 2.76
C HIS A 404 2.85 2.89 2.57
N TRP A 405 3.72 3.26 3.51
CA TRP A 405 5.11 2.81 3.50
C TRP A 405 5.16 1.30 3.76
N PHE A 406 5.96 0.57 2.99
CA PHE A 406 6.19 -0.85 3.24
C PHE A 406 7.58 -1.01 3.87
N ARG A 407 7.71 -1.13 5.19
CA ARG A 407 6.72 -1.63 6.17
C ARG A 407 7.12 -1.34 7.63
N TYR A 408 6.38 -1.89 8.59
CA TYR A 408 6.62 -1.73 10.03
C TYR A 408 8.00 -2.18 10.51
N MET A 409 8.34 -3.45 10.29
CA MET A 409 9.62 -4.04 10.74
C MET A 409 10.45 -4.58 9.58
N ASP A 410 11.77 -4.59 9.78
CA ASP A 410 12.74 -5.26 8.92
C ASP A 410 12.47 -6.76 8.81
N ASN A 411 13.06 -7.36 7.78
CA ASN A 411 13.05 -8.80 7.65
C ASN A 411 14.07 -9.44 8.58
N ASP A 412 13.79 -10.68 8.97
CA ASP A 412 14.72 -11.50 9.74
C ASP A 412 15.31 -12.59 8.85
N PRO A 413 16.61 -12.52 8.51
CA PRO A 413 17.29 -13.56 7.72
C PRO A 413 17.16 -14.97 8.30
N ALA A 414 16.99 -15.10 9.63
CA ALA A 414 16.84 -16.37 10.31
C ALA A 414 15.40 -16.94 10.22
N ASP A 415 14.40 -16.12 9.85
CA ASP A 415 13.04 -16.59 9.67
C ASP A 415 12.82 -17.12 8.25
N LEU A 416 13.09 -18.42 8.08
CA LEU A 416 12.94 -19.09 6.79
C LEU A 416 11.49 -19.33 6.36
N SER A 417 10.52 -18.97 7.21
CA SER A 417 9.10 -19.21 6.99
C SER A 417 8.37 -18.03 6.36
N THR A 418 9.07 -16.91 6.19
CA THR A 418 8.59 -15.71 5.51
C THR A 418 8.55 -15.88 4.00
N ASP A 419 7.69 -15.10 3.34
CA ASP A 419 7.69 -14.94 1.88
C ASP A 419 9.13 -14.69 1.39
N PRO A 420 9.59 -15.35 0.31
CA PRO A 420 10.95 -15.18 -0.20
C PRO A 420 11.36 -13.73 -0.46
N SER A 421 10.42 -12.86 -0.82
CA SER A 421 10.70 -11.44 -1.04
C SER A 421 10.96 -10.67 0.27
N ASN A 422 10.62 -11.23 1.43
CA ASN A 422 10.73 -10.65 2.76
C ASN A 422 11.77 -11.37 3.64
N ARG A 423 12.88 -11.83 3.04
CA ARG A 423 13.87 -12.65 3.76
C ARG A 423 14.89 -11.85 4.54
N ASP A 424 15.55 -10.86 3.93
CA ASP A 424 16.85 -10.39 4.42
C ASP A 424 17.10 -8.91 4.21
N SER A 425 16.04 -8.11 4.19
CA SER A 425 16.08 -6.72 3.77
C SER A 425 15.61 -5.72 4.82
N ASN A 426 16.27 -4.56 4.78
CA ASN A 426 16.00 -3.39 5.59
C ASN A 426 14.79 -2.59 5.06
N LYS A 427 13.58 -3.12 5.25
CA LYS A 427 12.33 -2.52 4.77
C LYS A 427 11.56 -1.76 5.85
N GLY A 428 11.83 -2.08 7.11
CA GLY A 428 11.14 -1.59 8.29
C GLY A 428 11.43 -0.13 8.60
N ILE A 429 10.50 0.53 9.28
CA ILE A 429 10.83 1.71 10.08
C ILE A 429 11.49 1.32 11.41
N LEU A 430 11.33 0.05 11.82
CA LEU A 430 11.98 -0.58 12.96
C LEU A 430 12.87 -1.75 12.50
N ASP A 431 13.92 -2.04 13.27
CA ASP A 431 14.65 -3.30 13.18
C ASP A 431 13.83 -4.49 13.76
N ILE A 432 14.41 -5.69 13.76
CA ILE A 432 13.76 -6.92 14.28
C ILE A 432 13.61 -6.93 15.83
N ARG A 433 14.19 -5.96 16.54
CA ARG A 433 14.08 -5.75 17.99
C ARG A 433 13.21 -4.55 18.34
N PHE A 434 12.44 -4.03 17.39
CA PHE A 434 11.58 -2.87 17.54
C PHE A 434 12.33 -1.57 17.84
N THR A 435 13.61 -1.48 17.49
CA THR A 435 14.39 -0.24 17.56
C THR A 435 14.11 0.62 16.35
N PRO A 436 13.70 1.91 16.52
CA PRO A 436 13.46 2.79 15.39
C PRO A 436 14.73 3.11 14.63
N TRP A 437 14.63 3.09 13.30
CA TRP A 437 15.67 3.63 12.44
C TRP A 437 15.58 5.17 12.38
N THR A 438 16.24 5.85 13.31
CA THR A 438 16.09 7.30 13.55
C THR A 438 16.44 8.19 12.35
N GLY A 439 17.39 7.79 11.50
CA GLY A 439 17.69 8.49 10.25
C GLY A 439 16.51 8.51 9.26
N LEU A 440 15.66 7.49 9.29
CA LEU A 440 14.44 7.41 8.50
C LEU A 440 13.27 8.09 9.22
N THR A 441 12.98 7.69 10.46
CA THR A 441 11.80 8.18 11.20
C THR A 441 11.89 9.66 11.53
N GLY A 442 13.10 10.19 11.74
CA GLY A 442 13.37 11.61 11.93
C GLY A 442 13.06 12.46 10.69
N ALA A 443 13.13 11.89 9.48
CA ALA A 443 12.76 12.57 8.24
C ALA A 443 11.26 12.40 7.90
N MET A 444 10.65 11.27 8.29
CA MET A 444 9.23 10.99 8.10
C MET A 444 8.35 11.96 8.90
N ARG A 445 8.62 12.08 10.20
CA ARG A 445 7.80 12.85 11.14
C ARG A 445 7.50 14.29 10.68
N PRO A 446 8.50 15.15 10.41
CA PRO A 446 8.23 16.54 10.06
C PRO A 446 7.48 16.71 8.73
N LEU A 447 7.58 15.76 7.80
CA LEU A 447 6.77 15.78 6.59
C LEU A 447 5.33 15.35 6.87
N ASN A 448 5.17 14.24 7.61
CA ASN A 448 3.87 13.66 7.93
C ASN A 448 3.00 14.64 8.73
N GLU A 449 3.57 15.32 9.72
CA GLU A 449 2.88 16.35 10.53
C GLU A 449 2.42 17.56 9.70
N ARG A 450 2.98 17.75 8.48
CA ARG A 450 2.71 18.90 7.61
C ARG A 450 1.90 18.57 6.36
N VAL A 451 1.32 17.37 6.25
CA VAL A 451 0.64 16.93 5.02
C VAL A 451 -0.46 17.89 4.56
N TYR A 452 -1.30 18.40 5.46
CA TYR A 452 -2.36 19.34 5.07
C TYR A 452 -1.82 20.71 4.62
N ASP A 453 -0.76 21.22 5.27
CA ASP A 453 -0.07 22.44 4.82
C ASP A 453 0.53 22.26 3.43
N LEU A 454 1.19 21.13 3.20
CA LEU A 454 1.83 20.79 1.94
C LEU A 454 0.81 20.65 0.81
N LEU A 455 -0.32 19.98 1.05
CA LEU A 455 -1.42 19.88 0.09
C LEU A 455 -1.95 21.27 -0.27
N GLY A 456 -2.20 22.12 0.72
CA GLY A 456 -2.62 23.51 0.48
C GLY A 456 -1.57 24.34 -0.25
N TYR A 457 -0.28 24.14 0.04
CA TYR A 457 0.82 24.79 -0.67
C TYR A 457 0.83 24.37 -2.16
N PHE A 458 0.83 23.07 -2.45
CA PHE A 458 0.87 22.58 -3.83
C PHE A 458 -0.39 22.91 -4.63
N ASP A 459 -1.56 22.96 -3.99
CA ASP A 459 -2.80 23.35 -4.67
C ASP A 459 -2.81 24.84 -5.05
N ARG A 460 -2.11 25.70 -4.28
CA ARG A 460 -1.95 27.13 -4.60
C ARG A 460 -0.84 27.42 -5.61
N HIS A 461 0.18 26.56 -5.68
CA HIS A 461 1.42 26.84 -6.43
C HIS A 461 1.68 25.88 -7.61
N GLY A 462 0.90 24.81 -7.81
CA GLY A 462 1.01 23.94 -8.99
C GLY A 462 0.43 24.62 -10.24
N ARG A 463 1.18 24.90 -11.29
CA ARG A 463 1.85 23.94 -12.22
C ARG A 463 3.26 24.35 -12.69
N ASP A 464 3.84 25.45 -12.19
CA ASP A 464 5.01 26.11 -12.83
C ASP A 464 6.28 26.23 -11.96
N SER A 465 6.45 25.43 -10.90
CA SER A 465 7.69 25.40 -10.09
C SER A 465 8.48 24.10 -10.23
#